data_AF-A0A9D8BH72-F1
#
_entry.id   AF-A0A9D8BH72-F1
#
_cell.length_a   1.000
_cell.length_b   1.000
_cell.length_c   1.000
_cell.angle_alpha   90.00
_cell.angle_beta   90.00
_cell.angle_gamma   90.00
#
_symmetry.space_group_name_H-M   'P 1'
#
loop_
_entity.id
_entity.type
_entity.pdbx_description
1 polymer ?
#
loop_
_entity_poly.entity_id
_entity_poly.type
_entity_poly.pdbx_seq_one_letter_code
_entity_poly.pdbx_strand_id
1 'polypeptide(L)'
;MVDNPLSTIFAFIGSFYGLIVPLLIMTLVTLLFFAGLASPGAKPRQVGEAIVCYLLHAASVLLMTIGALPTVFSVFAGIAYTGRTYIALLLVFAVGGMLFLIQDQAARGIDSASRAVVEAIYMTTLKLIGYVVTLLATLSLLLSIVLLSFQPGWWVAPFTYLLFGLLLSWCIKDHNDLAFFKSISVATVASKALKPAKTKRR
;
A
#
# COMPACT_ATOMS: atom_id res chain seq x y z
N MET A 1 17.24 40.69 -21.18
CA MET A 1 17.10 39.21 -21.12
C MET A 1 15.96 38.93 -20.17
N VAL A 2 14.84 38.40 -20.66
CA VAL A 2 13.72 38.01 -19.81
C VAL A 2 14.12 36.67 -19.21
N ASP A 3 14.38 36.63 -17.91
CA ASP A 3 14.60 35.36 -17.19
C ASP A 3 13.40 34.46 -17.45
N ASN A 4 13.68 33.25 -17.96
CA ASN A 4 12.65 32.32 -18.40
C ASN A 4 11.76 31.99 -17.18
N PRO A 5 10.48 32.40 -17.13
CA PRO A 5 9.66 32.27 -15.93
C PRO A 5 9.49 30.82 -15.48
N LEU A 6 9.66 29.88 -16.41
CA LEU A 6 9.68 28.44 -16.13
C LEU A 6 10.89 28.01 -15.28
N SER A 7 12.09 28.60 -15.45
CA SER A 7 13.24 28.23 -14.62
C SER A 7 13.07 28.64 -13.17
N THR A 8 12.42 29.78 -12.92
CA THR A 8 12.11 30.25 -11.56
C THR A 8 11.04 29.38 -10.90
N ILE A 9 10.01 28.97 -11.65
CA ILE A 9 8.96 28.06 -11.18
C ILE A 9 9.52 26.66 -10.90
N PHE A 10 10.34 26.09 -11.80
CA PHE A 10 10.95 24.78 -11.59
C PHE A 10 12.03 24.78 -10.50
N ALA A 11 12.77 25.88 -10.30
CA ALA A 11 13.69 26.03 -9.17
C ALA A 11 12.92 26.15 -7.84
N PHE A 12 11.79 26.85 -7.82
CA PHE A 12 10.92 26.95 -6.65
C PHE A 12 10.26 25.61 -6.32
N ILE A 13 9.73 24.91 -7.32
CA ILE A 13 9.21 23.54 -7.21
C ILE A 13 10.30 22.59 -6.69
N GLY A 14 11.49 22.62 -7.30
CA GLY A 14 12.61 21.76 -6.91
C GLY A 14 13.08 22.01 -5.48
N SER A 15 13.15 23.26 -5.03
CA SER A 15 13.51 23.63 -3.66
C SER A 15 12.39 23.33 -2.65
N PHE A 16 11.13 23.54 -3.03
CA PHE A 16 9.96 23.21 -2.23
C PHE A 16 9.87 21.70 -1.98
N TYR A 17 9.98 20.87 -3.03
CA TYR A 17 10.03 19.41 -2.88
C TYR A 17 11.33 18.95 -2.20
N GLY A 18 12.46 19.61 -2.47
CA GLY A 18 13.77 19.29 -1.88
C GLY A 18 13.80 19.44 -0.36
N LEU A 19 13.00 20.35 0.23
CA LEU A 19 12.89 20.52 1.67
C LEU A 19 11.69 19.76 2.26
N ILE A 20 10.53 19.82 1.60
CA ILE A 20 9.28 19.26 2.15
C ILE A 20 9.30 17.74 2.15
N VAL A 21 9.86 17.10 1.12
CA VAL A 21 9.90 15.64 1.06
C VAL A 21 10.71 15.07 2.23
N PRO A 22 11.95 15.52 2.52
CA PRO A 22 12.68 15.08 3.70
C PRO A 22 11.96 15.38 5.02
N LEU A 23 11.33 16.55 5.13
CA LEU A 23 10.62 16.97 6.35
C LEU A 23 9.38 16.09 6.59
N LEU A 24 8.67 15.73 5.53
CA LEU A 24 7.52 14.84 5.59
C LEU A 24 7.96 13.40 5.90
N ILE A 25 9.08 12.93 5.35
CA ILE A 25 9.67 11.63 5.70
C ILE A 25 10.08 11.62 7.19
N MET A 26 10.77 12.65 7.68
CA MET A 26 11.12 12.81 9.09
C MET A 26 9.89 12.76 9.99
N THR A 27 8.84 13.49 9.62
CA THR A 27 7.57 13.52 10.36
C THR A 27 6.91 12.14 10.39
N LEU A 28 6.88 11.44 9.25
CA LEU A 28 6.31 10.10 9.14
C LEU A 28 7.10 9.08 9.98
N VAL A 29 8.43 9.09 9.89
CA VAL A 29 9.30 8.24 10.72
C VAL A 29 9.09 8.52 12.20
N THR A 30 8.95 9.79 12.58
CA THR A 30 8.70 10.19 13.96
C THR A 30 7.34 9.66 14.46
N LEU A 31 6.28 9.76 13.66
CA LEU A 31 4.97 9.20 13.98
C LEU A 31 5.01 7.68 14.14
N LEU A 32 5.71 6.98 13.25
CA LEU A 32 5.91 5.53 13.35
C LEU A 32 6.68 5.16 14.63
N PHE A 33 7.66 5.97 15.02
CA PHE A 33 8.43 5.76 16.23
C PHE A 33 7.58 5.91 17.50
N PHE A 34 6.74 6.95 17.56
CA PHE A 34 5.78 7.13 18.65
C PHE A 34 4.77 5.98 18.72
N ALA A 35 4.23 5.56 17.58
CA ALA A 35 3.31 4.43 17.52
C ALA A 35 3.99 3.12 17.98
N GLY A 36 5.23 2.87 17.54
CA GLY A 36 5.99 1.67 17.92
C GLY A 36 6.32 1.61 19.42
N LEU A 37 6.63 2.77 20.04
CA LEU A 37 6.89 2.87 21.48
C LEU A 37 5.64 2.75 22.35
N ALA A 38 4.43 2.89 21.79
CA ALA A 38 3.20 2.70 22.53
C ALA A 38 2.95 1.23 22.93
N SER A 39 3.69 0.28 22.34
CA SER A 39 3.63 -1.15 22.66
C SER A 39 4.37 -1.45 23.99
N PRO A 40 3.71 -2.10 24.97
CA PRO A 40 4.34 -2.43 26.25
C PRO A 40 5.52 -3.40 26.03
N GLY A 41 6.69 -3.03 26.56
CA GLY A 41 7.93 -3.83 26.43
C GLY A 41 8.78 -3.51 25.20
N ALA A 42 8.36 -2.57 24.34
CA ALA A 42 9.12 -2.18 23.16
C ALA A 42 10.43 -1.47 23.53
N LYS A 43 11.55 -1.94 22.96
CA LYS A 43 12.86 -1.29 23.10
C LYS A 43 13.02 -0.22 22.01
N PRO A 44 13.33 1.05 22.35
CA PRO A 44 13.40 2.15 21.37
C PRO A 44 14.34 1.89 20.20
N ARG A 45 15.51 1.29 20.47
CA ARG A 45 16.49 0.94 19.43
C ARG A 45 15.95 -0.09 18.44
N GLN A 46 15.27 -1.11 18.94
CA GLN A 46 14.68 -2.17 18.10
C GLN A 46 13.46 -1.68 17.32
N VAL A 47 12.71 -0.71 17.85
CA VAL A 47 11.63 -0.02 17.10
C VAL A 47 12.21 0.77 15.93
N GLY A 48 13.30 1.51 16.14
CA GLY A 48 13.99 2.22 15.06
C GLY A 48 14.50 1.29 13.96
N GLU A 49 15.12 0.17 14.35
CA GLU A 49 15.56 -0.88 13.41
C GLU A 49 14.38 -1.49 12.64
N ALA A 50 13.24 -1.74 13.31
CA ALA A 50 12.03 -2.23 12.66
C ALA A 50 11.48 -1.25 11.63
N ILE A 51 11.42 0.05 11.95
CA ILE A 51 10.95 1.09 11.01
C ILE A 51 11.81 1.10 9.74
N VAL A 52 13.13 1.13 9.89
CA VAL A 52 14.04 1.11 8.73
C VAL A 52 13.85 -0.17 7.91
N CYS A 53 13.75 -1.31 8.58
CA CYS A 53 13.55 -2.60 7.92
C CYS A 53 12.24 -2.63 7.10
N TYR A 54 11.12 -2.19 7.68
CA TYR A 54 9.82 -2.17 7.00
C TYR A 54 9.74 -1.09 5.91
N LEU A 55 10.45 0.03 6.05
CA LEU A 55 10.61 1.02 4.97
C LEU A 55 11.38 0.43 3.80
N LEU A 56 12.44 -0.35 4.06
CA LEU A 56 13.19 -1.04 3.02
C LEU A 56 12.40 -2.19 2.39
N HIS A 57 11.53 -2.88 3.16
CA HIS A 57 10.53 -3.80 2.59
C HIS A 57 9.58 -3.08 1.63
N ALA A 58 9.05 -1.91 2.01
CA ALA A 58 8.20 -1.12 1.14
C ALA A 58 8.94 -0.71 -0.15
N ALA A 59 10.17 -0.22 -0.03
CA ALA A 59 11.01 0.13 -1.18
C ALA A 59 11.27 -1.08 -2.09
N SER A 60 11.50 -2.26 -1.52
CA SER A 60 11.72 -3.50 -2.27
C SER A 60 10.47 -3.90 -3.08
N VAL A 61 9.29 -3.85 -2.45
CA VAL A 61 8.00 -4.10 -3.13
C VAL A 61 7.75 -3.09 -4.24
N LEU A 62 8.12 -1.82 -4.04
CA LEU A 62 8.04 -0.81 -5.11
C LEU A 62 8.95 -1.14 -6.29
N LEU A 63 10.20 -1.53 -6.05
CA LEU A 63 11.13 -1.93 -7.11
C LEU A 63 10.61 -3.16 -7.87
N MET A 64 10.12 -4.17 -7.17
CA MET A 64 9.47 -5.32 -7.80
C MET A 64 8.27 -4.89 -8.66
N THR A 65 7.43 -3.98 -8.14
CA THR A 65 6.27 -3.48 -8.88
C THR A 65 6.69 -2.71 -10.14
N ILE A 66 7.73 -1.87 -10.06
CA ILE A 66 8.28 -1.12 -11.20
C ILE A 66 8.82 -2.07 -12.28
N GLY A 67 9.40 -3.22 -11.90
CA GLY A 67 9.85 -4.23 -12.86
C GLY A 67 8.71 -5.09 -13.44
N ALA A 68 7.76 -5.48 -12.60
CA ALA A 68 6.70 -6.44 -12.97
C ALA A 68 5.49 -5.79 -13.65
N LEU A 69 5.06 -4.61 -13.22
CA LEU A 69 3.82 -4.03 -13.72
C LEU A 69 3.90 -3.61 -15.20
N PRO A 70 4.97 -2.96 -15.68
CA PRO A 70 5.11 -2.64 -17.10
C PRO A 70 5.24 -3.90 -17.96
N THR A 71 5.89 -4.95 -17.46
CA THR A 71 6.02 -6.22 -18.21
C THR A 71 4.66 -6.89 -18.38
N VAL A 72 3.85 -6.97 -17.33
CA VAL A 72 2.46 -7.46 -17.41
C VAL A 72 1.62 -6.61 -18.36
N PHE A 73 1.72 -5.28 -18.26
CA PHE A 73 1.03 -4.36 -19.16
C PHE A 73 1.41 -4.62 -20.63
N SER A 74 2.69 -4.81 -20.93
CA SER A 74 3.19 -5.06 -22.29
C SER A 74 2.58 -6.33 -22.91
N VAL A 75 2.40 -7.37 -22.11
CA VAL A 75 1.79 -8.63 -22.53
C VAL A 75 0.32 -8.44 -22.88
N PHE A 76 -0.46 -7.78 -22.01
CA PHE A 76 -1.87 -7.52 -22.28
C PHE A 76 -2.09 -6.51 -23.41
N ALA A 77 -1.19 -5.55 -23.60
CA ALA A 77 -1.23 -4.59 -24.69
C ALA A 77 -0.79 -5.19 -26.04
N GLY A 78 -0.13 -6.35 -26.05
CA GLY A 78 0.49 -6.93 -27.24
C GLY A 78 1.66 -6.09 -27.78
N ILE A 79 2.26 -5.24 -26.93
CA ILE A 79 3.36 -4.33 -27.32
C ILE A 79 4.65 -4.91 -26.76
N ALA A 80 5.51 -5.44 -27.63
CA ALA A 80 6.81 -5.95 -27.20
C ALA A 80 7.76 -4.79 -26.88
N TYR A 81 8.38 -4.83 -25.70
CA TYR A 81 9.53 -3.96 -25.42
C TYR A 81 10.79 -4.46 -26.12
N THR A 82 11.79 -3.59 -26.22
CA THR A 82 13.12 -4.01 -26.68
C THR A 82 13.75 -4.99 -25.68
N GLY A 83 14.59 -5.92 -26.15
CA GLY A 83 15.28 -6.88 -25.27
C GLY A 83 16.07 -6.21 -24.14
N ARG A 84 16.67 -5.04 -24.41
CA ARG A 84 17.37 -4.22 -23.40
C ARG A 84 16.43 -3.74 -22.29
N THR A 85 15.22 -3.32 -22.65
CA THR A 85 14.20 -2.88 -21.68
C THR A 85 13.73 -4.03 -20.79
N TYR A 86 13.50 -5.23 -21.36
CA TYR A 86 13.13 -6.40 -20.56
C TYR A 86 14.22 -6.79 -19.56
N ILE A 87 15.49 -6.80 -19.99
CA ILE A 87 16.61 -7.10 -19.10
C ILE A 87 16.71 -6.05 -17.99
N ALA A 88 16.53 -4.77 -18.30
CA ALA A 88 16.54 -3.71 -17.29
C ALA A 88 15.41 -3.89 -16.26
N LEU A 89 14.18 -4.17 -16.71
CA LEU A 89 13.03 -4.41 -15.83
C LEU A 89 13.22 -5.65 -14.96
N LEU A 90 13.78 -6.73 -15.52
CA LEU A 90 14.13 -7.95 -14.79
C LEU A 90 15.21 -7.70 -13.74
N LEU A 91 16.22 -6.90 -14.05
CA LEU A 91 17.29 -6.56 -13.11
C LEU A 91 16.73 -5.71 -11.95
N VAL A 92 15.90 -4.71 -12.25
CA VAL A 92 15.21 -3.91 -11.22
C VAL A 92 14.34 -4.80 -10.34
N PHE A 93 13.58 -5.73 -10.94
CA PHE A 93 12.79 -6.72 -10.20
C PHE A 93 13.66 -7.61 -9.30
N ALA A 94 14.77 -8.13 -9.83
CA ALA A 94 15.68 -9.01 -9.09
C ALA A 94 16.38 -8.29 -7.93
N VAL A 95 16.79 -7.03 -8.12
CA VAL A 95 17.37 -6.20 -7.04
C VAL A 95 16.32 -5.94 -5.96
N GLY A 96 15.08 -5.62 -6.34
CA GLY A 96 13.96 -5.53 -5.39
C GLY A 96 13.75 -6.84 -4.63
N GLY A 97 13.79 -7.98 -5.34
CA GLY A 97 13.79 -9.35 -4.80
C GLY A 97 14.83 -9.60 -3.73
N MET A 98 16.09 -9.34 -4.08
CA MET A 98 17.21 -9.57 -3.19
C MET A 98 17.14 -8.67 -1.96
N LEU A 99 16.80 -7.40 -2.15
CA LEU A 99 16.64 -6.46 -1.04
C LEU A 99 15.52 -6.92 -0.10
N PHE A 100 14.38 -7.36 -0.64
CA PHE A 100 13.27 -7.88 0.17
C PHE A 100 13.70 -9.07 1.03
N LEU A 101 14.43 -10.04 0.48
CA LEU A 101 14.90 -11.22 1.20
C LEU A 101 15.89 -10.88 2.32
N ILE A 102 16.81 -9.94 2.06
CA ILE A 102 17.78 -9.48 3.09
C ILE A 102 17.04 -8.82 4.25
N GLN A 103 16.06 -7.97 3.95
CA GLN A 103 15.27 -7.30 4.99
C GLN A 103 14.33 -8.28 5.71
N ASP A 104 13.78 -9.29 5.03
CA ASP A 104 12.95 -10.31 5.69
C ASP A 104 13.76 -11.09 6.72
N GLN A 105 15.00 -11.46 6.38
CA GLN A 105 15.90 -12.10 7.31
C GLN A 105 16.26 -11.17 8.49
N ALA A 106 16.50 -9.88 8.24
CA ALA A 106 16.79 -8.90 9.28
C ALA A 106 15.60 -8.69 10.24
N ALA A 107 14.37 -8.59 9.72
CA ALA A 107 13.14 -8.40 10.50
C ALA A 107 12.88 -9.54 11.49
N ARG A 108 13.32 -10.77 11.17
CA ARG A 108 13.19 -11.94 12.05
C ARG A 108 14.07 -11.85 13.30
N GLY A 109 15.16 -11.09 13.25
CA GLY A 109 16.06 -10.88 14.40
C GLY A 109 15.55 -9.85 15.41
N ILE A 110 14.48 -9.12 15.08
CA ILE A 110 13.92 -8.07 15.93
C ILE A 110 12.87 -8.66 16.87
N ASP A 111 12.85 -8.17 18.11
CA ASP A 111 11.86 -8.56 19.12
C ASP A 111 10.42 -8.34 18.63
N SER A 112 9.55 -9.31 18.92
CA SER A 112 8.16 -9.30 18.45
C SER A 112 7.38 -8.09 18.95
N ALA A 113 7.61 -7.64 20.20
CA ALA A 113 6.87 -6.50 20.77
C ALA A 113 7.26 -5.17 20.12
N SER A 114 8.54 -5.03 19.73
CA SER A 114 9.07 -3.86 19.03
C SER A 114 8.64 -3.79 17.57
N ARG A 115 8.44 -4.93 16.89
CA ARG A 115 8.06 -4.95 15.47
C ARG A 115 6.55 -4.99 15.22
N ALA A 116 5.75 -5.47 16.17
CA ALA A 116 4.32 -5.74 15.96
C ALA A 116 3.53 -4.54 15.42
N VAL A 117 3.74 -3.35 15.99
CA VAL A 117 3.03 -2.13 15.56
C VAL A 117 3.46 -1.70 14.16
N VAL A 118 4.77 -1.72 13.89
CA VAL A 118 5.33 -1.30 12.59
C VAL A 118 4.87 -2.27 11.49
N GLU A 119 4.90 -3.57 11.77
CA GLU A 119 4.41 -4.63 10.90
C GLU A 119 2.91 -4.45 10.59
N ALA A 120 2.10 -4.19 11.62
CA ALA A 120 0.67 -3.95 11.45
C ALA A 120 0.39 -2.73 10.56
N ILE A 121 1.13 -1.62 10.76
CA ILE A 121 1.00 -0.43 9.92
C ILE A 121 1.39 -0.75 8.48
N TYR A 122 2.51 -1.45 8.26
CA TYR A 122 2.96 -1.85 6.94
C TYR A 122 1.92 -2.70 6.20
N MET A 123 1.45 -3.78 6.83
CA MET A 123 0.44 -4.68 6.25
C MET A 123 -0.88 -3.95 5.97
N THR A 124 -1.34 -3.12 6.91
CA THR A 124 -2.55 -2.31 6.73
C THR A 124 -2.40 -1.33 5.57
N THR A 125 -1.24 -0.71 5.44
CA THR A 125 -0.95 0.24 4.35
C THR A 125 -0.99 -0.45 3.00
N LEU A 126 -0.35 -1.61 2.86
CA LEU A 126 -0.40 -2.38 1.61
C LEU A 126 -1.83 -2.85 1.28
N LYS A 127 -2.60 -3.29 2.28
CA LYS A 127 -4.00 -3.70 2.11
C LYS A 127 -4.86 -2.51 1.64
N LEU A 128 -4.67 -1.34 2.25
CA LEU A 128 -5.33 -0.10 1.86
C LEU A 128 -4.99 0.30 0.42
N ILE A 129 -3.71 0.26 0.04
CA ILE A 129 -3.28 0.53 -1.34
C ILE A 129 -3.96 -0.44 -2.31
N GLY A 130 -3.99 -1.74 -2.00
CA GLY A 130 -4.70 -2.74 -2.81
C GLY A 130 -6.18 -2.40 -3.02
N TYR A 131 -6.89 -2.00 -1.96
CA TYR A 131 -8.30 -1.59 -2.07
C TYR A 131 -8.50 -0.31 -2.87
N VAL A 132 -7.67 0.71 -2.62
CA VAL A 132 -7.73 1.97 -3.36
C VAL A 132 -7.48 1.73 -4.85
N VAL A 133 -6.42 0.98 -5.19
CA VAL A 133 -6.10 0.64 -6.59
C VAL A 133 -7.24 -0.14 -7.25
N THR A 134 -7.80 -1.14 -6.56
CA THR A 134 -8.93 -1.94 -7.08
C THR A 134 -10.17 -1.07 -7.32
N LEU A 135 -10.49 -0.17 -6.38
CA LEU A 135 -11.61 0.74 -6.48
C LEU A 135 -11.42 1.71 -7.66
N LEU A 136 -10.25 2.35 -7.77
CA LEU A 136 -9.94 3.28 -8.86
C LEU A 136 -9.99 2.57 -10.22
N ALA A 137 -9.42 1.36 -10.32
CA ALA A 137 -9.44 0.56 -11.54
C ALA A 137 -10.87 0.18 -11.96
N THR A 138 -11.70 -0.26 -11.00
CA THR A 138 -13.11 -0.58 -11.23
C THR A 138 -13.89 0.65 -11.69
N LEU A 139 -13.70 1.78 -11.01
CA LEU A 139 -14.33 3.04 -11.40
C LEU A 139 -13.90 3.48 -12.80
N SER A 140 -12.62 3.33 -13.14
CA SER A 140 -12.11 3.63 -14.48
C SER A 140 -12.78 2.76 -15.54
N LEU A 141 -12.96 1.46 -15.31
CA LEU A 141 -13.67 0.57 -16.24
C LEU A 141 -15.14 0.98 -16.40
N LEU A 142 -15.84 1.23 -15.29
CA LEU A 142 -17.23 1.66 -15.31
C LEU A 142 -17.41 2.97 -16.07
N LEU A 143 -16.52 3.95 -15.83
CA LEU A 143 -16.56 5.23 -16.51
C LEU A 143 -16.34 5.06 -18.01
N SER A 144 -15.36 4.26 -18.44
CA SER A 144 -15.13 3.95 -19.87
C SER A 144 -16.37 3.33 -20.53
N ILE A 145 -17.08 2.43 -19.83
CA ILE A 145 -18.31 1.81 -20.34
C ILE A 145 -19.44 2.84 -20.46
N VAL A 146 -19.66 3.66 -19.43
CA VAL A 146 -20.74 4.67 -19.40
C VAL A 146 -20.51 5.75 -20.47
N LEU A 147 -19.26 6.17 -20.67
CA LEU A 147 -18.90 7.17 -21.69
C LEU A 147 -18.79 6.58 -23.10
N LEU A 148 -18.98 5.26 -23.28
CA LEU A 148 -18.79 4.56 -24.56
C LEU A 148 -17.42 4.83 -25.21
N SER A 149 -16.39 5.05 -24.38
CA SER A 149 -15.04 5.45 -24.82
C SER A 149 -14.17 4.22 -25.04
N PHE A 150 -14.39 3.53 -26.16
CA PHE A 150 -13.74 2.25 -26.49
C PHE A 150 -12.59 2.41 -27.48
N GLN A 151 -11.54 3.14 -27.11
CA GLN A 151 -10.31 3.20 -27.91
C GLN A 151 -9.56 1.86 -27.88
N PRO A 152 -8.81 1.47 -28.93
CA PRO A 152 -8.02 0.24 -28.89
C PRO A 152 -7.12 0.14 -27.64
N GLY A 153 -7.25 -0.95 -26.88
CA GLY A 153 -6.48 -1.14 -25.64
C GLY A 153 -7.00 -0.38 -24.40
N TRP A 154 -8.16 0.28 -24.47
CA TRP A 154 -8.75 1.07 -23.37
C TRP A 154 -8.84 0.31 -22.03
N TRP A 155 -9.09 -0.99 -22.09
CA TRP A 155 -9.30 -1.84 -20.91
C TRP A 155 -7.98 -2.32 -20.29
N VAL A 156 -6.86 -2.29 -21.03
CA VAL A 156 -5.61 -2.97 -20.63
C VAL A 156 -5.03 -2.37 -19.36
N ALA A 157 -4.91 -1.05 -19.29
CA ALA A 157 -4.41 -0.36 -18.11
C ALA A 157 -5.29 -0.63 -16.87
N PRO A 158 -6.60 -0.28 -16.88
CA PRO A 158 -7.41 -0.47 -15.69
C PRO A 158 -7.58 -1.95 -15.32
N PHE A 159 -7.60 -2.87 -16.28
CA PHE A 159 -7.60 -4.31 -15.98
C PHE A 159 -6.30 -4.79 -15.32
N THR A 160 -5.15 -4.33 -15.79
CA THR A 160 -3.85 -4.65 -15.18
C THR A 160 -3.78 -4.14 -13.74
N TYR A 161 -4.23 -2.90 -13.49
CA TYR A 161 -4.30 -2.34 -12.14
C TYR A 161 -5.33 -3.05 -11.27
N LEU A 162 -6.47 -3.49 -11.83
CA LEU A 162 -7.47 -4.27 -11.11
C LEU A 162 -6.89 -5.60 -10.62
N LEU A 163 -6.20 -6.34 -11.50
CA LEU A 163 -5.53 -7.58 -11.12
C LEU A 163 -4.46 -7.34 -10.06
N PHE A 164 -3.64 -6.29 -10.22
CA PHE A 164 -2.60 -5.94 -9.25
C PHE A 164 -3.19 -5.57 -7.88
N GLY A 165 -4.23 -4.74 -7.85
CA GLY A 165 -4.93 -4.35 -6.63
C GLY A 165 -5.56 -5.54 -5.90
N LEU A 166 -6.23 -6.42 -6.65
CA LEU A 166 -6.81 -7.65 -6.11
C LEU A 166 -5.73 -8.57 -5.55
N LEU A 167 -4.60 -8.72 -6.25
CA LEU A 167 -3.49 -9.56 -5.80
C LEU A 167 -2.88 -9.04 -4.50
N LEU A 168 -2.66 -7.72 -4.40
CA LEU A 168 -2.22 -7.07 -3.16
C LEU A 168 -3.20 -7.30 -2.01
N SER A 169 -4.50 -7.10 -2.25
CA SER A 169 -5.52 -7.33 -1.23
C SER A 169 -5.64 -8.80 -0.83
N TRP A 170 -5.36 -9.74 -1.74
CA TRP A 170 -5.48 -11.17 -1.47
C TRP A 170 -4.25 -11.75 -0.76
N CYS A 171 -3.05 -11.24 -1.04
CA CYS A 171 -1.82 -11.65 -0.35
C CYS A 171 -1.82 -11.28 1.14
N ILE A 172 -2.65 -10.33 1.56
CA ILE A 172 -2.74 -9.83 2.95
C ILE A 172 -4.05 -10.31 3.59
N LYS A 173 -4.37 -11.59 3.39
CA LYS A 173 -5.58 -12.20 3.96
C LYS A 173 -5.43 -12.29 5.48
N ASP A 174 -6.17 -11.44 6.17
CA ASP A 174 -6.30 -11.47 7.62
C ASP A 174 -6.95 -12.79 8.06
N HIS A 175 -6.38 -13.43 9.09
CA HIS A 175 -7.04 -14.52 9.82
C HIS A 175 -8.33 -14.05 10.55
N ASN A 176 -8.62 -12.74 10.55
CA ASN A 176 -9.67 -12.09 11.33
C ASN A 176 -10.79 -11.41 10.53
N ASP A 177 -10.82 -11.48 9.18
CA ASP A 177 -11.91 -10.86 8.39
C ASP A 177 -13.31 -11.43 8.78
N LEU A 178 -13.37 -12.63 9.35
CA LEU A 178 -14.60 -13.24 9.91
C LEU A 178 -15.07 -12.61 11.24
N ALA A 179 -14.20 -11.95 12.00
CA ALA A 179 -14.53 -11.34 13.28
C ALA A 179 -15.23 -9.97 13.11
N PHE A 180 -14.83 -9.18 12.11
CA PHE A 180 -15.42 -7.87 11.83
C PHE A 180 -16.86 -7.98 11.28
N PHE A 181 -17.12 -8.99 10.42
CA PHE A 181 -18.48 -9.31 9.99
C PHE A 181 -19.34 -9.88 11.12
N LYS A 182 -18.74 -10.64 12.06
CA LYS A 182 -19.43 -11.08 13.28
C LYS A 182 -19.84 -9.91 14.18
N SER A 183 -18.98 -8.90 14.38
CA SER A 183 -19.34 -7.74 15.22
C SER A 183 -20.46 -6.89 14.63
N ILE A 184 -20.57 -6.80 13.29
CA ILE A 184 -21.70 -6.13 12.62
C ILE A 184 -23.00 -6.93 12.82
N SER A 185 -22.94 -8.26 12.84
CA SER A 185 -24.11 -9.12 13.11
C SER A 185 -24.59 -9.08 14.57
N VAL A 186 -23.68 -8.88 15.54
CA VAL A 186 -24.05 -8.82 16.97
C VAL A 186 -24.73 -7.47 17.30
N ALA A 187 -24.31 -6.38 16.68
CA ALA A 187 -24.94 -5.06 16.86
C ALA A 187 -26.38 -5.00 16.33
N THR A 188 -26.71 -5.79 15.29
CA THR A 188 -28.07 -5.83 14.71
C THR A 188 -29.04 -6.71 15.51
N VAL A 189 -28.55 -7.71 16.25
CA VAL A 189 -29.40 -8.57 17.11
C VAL A 189 -29.71 -7.91 18.45
N ALA A 190 -28.78 -7.13 19.03
CA ALA A 190 -28.97 -6.46 20.31
C ALA A 190 -30.10 -5.40 20.30
N SER A 191 -30.43 -4.82 19.15
CA SER A 191 -31.52 -3.84 19.02
C SER A 191 -32.93 -4.45 19.11
N LYS A 192 -33.09 -5.76 18.89
CA LYS A 192 -34.42 -6.42 18.91
C LYS A 192 -34.82 -7.03 20.25
N ALA A 193 -33.97 -6.98 21.28
CA ALA A 193 -34.16 -7.71 22.53
C ALA A 193 -34.68 -6.89 23.74
N LEU A 194 -35.05 -5.62 23.57
CA LEU A 194 -35.79 -4.87 24.61
C LEU A 194 -37.29 -4.84 24.30
N LYS A 195 -38.01 -5.89 24.70
CA LYS A 195 -39.45 -5.81 24.99
C LYS A 195 -39.62 -5.85 26.52
N PRO A 196 -40.23 -4.85 27.16
CA PRO A 196 -40.47 -4.90 28.61
C PRO A 196 -41.57 -5.92 28.92
N ALA A 197 -41.24 -6.93 29.71
CA ALA A 197 -42.19 -7.87 30.27
C ALA A 197 -43.01 -7.18 31.38
N LYS A 198 -44.34 -7.22 31.23
CA LYS A 198 -45.33 -6.78 32.22
C LYS A 198 -45.10 -7.45 33.58
N THR A 199 -44.82 -6.66 34.62
CA THR A 199 -44.98 -7.12 36.01
C THR A 199 -46.36 -6.71 36.52
N LYS A 200 -47.24 -7.71 36.61
CA LYS A 200 -48.52 -7.67 37.33
C LYS A 200 -48.20 -7.76 38.83
N ARG A 201 -48.65 -6.80 39.65
CA ARG A 201 -48.74 -6.98 41.11
C ARG A 201 -50.18 -6.73 41.56
N ARG A 202 -50.58 -7.60 42.48
CA ARG A 202 -51.88 -7.72 43.16
C ARG A 202 -52.30 -6.43 43.83
#